data_AF-A0A9E2YV05-F1
#
_entry.id   AF-A0A9E2YV05-F1
#
_cell.length_a   1.000
_cell.length_b   1.000
_cell.length_c   1.000
_cell.angle_alpha   90.00
_cell.angle_beta   90.00
_cell.angle_gamma   90.00
#
_symmetry.space_group_name_H-M   'P 1'
#
loop_
_entity.id
_entity.type
_entity.pdbx_description
1 polymer ?
#
loop_
_entity_poly.entity_id
_entity_poly.type
_entity_poly.pdbx_seq_one_letter_code
_entity_poly.pdbx_strand_id
1 'polypeptide(L)'
;MFVYAPKHLPRGAPLVIALHGCTQTAADYDHGTGWSSLADGLGFAVVYPQQQPANNPKNCFSWFLPGDIMRGQGEALSIREMVEHALAAFASDPNKVFVTGLSAGGAMTSVMLATYPEVLAGGAIIAGLPYGCANNVQQAFEAMFAAPGHAPEALGDRVRAASKHRGPWPKISVWHGTSDPIVKVTNGEDIIRQWTDVHGLSEAPSDVETVEKFTRRVWRDANGKARIEAFSINGMAHGVPLATTTAESCGSAGAFFLDVGISSTHRIARFWRLHETPVEIPRDVARVPATIQTNSSSLVLSDAGAEGADSSAEPLHARWQERQSSYSLDPNAVIAGAFKAAGLPVPGIPTASGSPHLVAPGPIIAAALKAAGLTQS
;
A
#
# COMPACT_ATOMS: atom_id res chain seq x y z
N MET A 1 10.18 -2.92 -12.23
CA MET A 1 9.85 -3.87 -11.14
C MET A 1 11.02 -3.87 -10.18
N PHE A 2 10.78 -3.63 -8.90
CA PHE A 2 11.76 -3.88 -7.83
C PHE A 2 11.32 -5.10 -7.03
N VAL A 3 12.27 -5.77 -6.41
CA VAL A 3 12.01 -6.97 -5.59
C VAL A 3 12.85 -6.96 -4.33
N TYR A 4 12.30 -7.57 -3.28
CA TYR A 4 13.00 -7.90 -2.07
C TYR A 4 12.78 -9.37 -1.74
N ALA A 5 13.84 -10.10 -1.41
CA ALA A 5 13.74 -11.45 -0.90
C ALA A 5 14.82 -11.65 0.18
N PRO A 6 14.46 -12.20 1.36
CA PRO A 6 15.44 -12.60 2.36
C PRO A 6 16.48 -13.54 1.76
N LYS A 7 17.74 -13.43 2.22
CA LYS A 7 18.87 -14.23 1.73
C LYS A 7 18.62 -15.75 1.79
N HIS A 8 17.83 -16.19 2.77
CA HIS A 8 17.45 -17.59 2.99
C HIS A 8 15.95 -17.79 2.80
N LEU A 9 15.39 -17.27 1.69
CA LEU A 9 13.99 -17.48 1.36
C LEU A 9 13.70 -18.99 1.15
N PRO A 10 12.76 -19.59 1.90
CA PRO A 10 12.41 -20.99 1.72
C PRO A 10 11.69 -21.22 0.39
N ARG A 11 11.86 -22.41 -0.20
CA ARG A 11 11.03 -22.82 -1.35
C ARG A 11 9.56 -22.86 -0.93
N GLY A 12 8.67 -22.40 -1.82
CA GLY A 12 7.25 -22.29 -1.50
C GLY A 12 6.93 -21.14 -0.54
N ALA A 13 7.82 -20.16 -0.40
CA ALA A 13 7.54 -18.95 0.36
C ALA A 13 6.38 -18.14 -0.25
N PRO A 14 5.60 -17.42 0.57
CA PRO A 14 4.62 -16.46 0.07
C PRO A 14 5.26 -15.35 -0.77
N LEU A 15 4.44 -14.72 -1.61
CA LEU A 15 4.79 -13.56 -2.42
C LEU A 15 3.83 -12.41 -2.14
N VAL A 16 4.35 -11.23 -1.80
CA VAL A 16 3.57 -10.01 -1.58
C VAL A 16 3.86 -9.00 -2.68
N ILE A 17 2.82 -8.38 -3.22
CA ILE A 17 2.91 -7.30 -4.21
C ILE A 17 2.49 -6.02 -3.50
N ALA A 18 3.38 -5.05 -3.39
CA ALA A 18 3.15 -3.80 -2.68
C ALA A 18 3.17 -2.61 -3.65
N LEU A 19 2.02 -1.95 -3.79
CA LEU A 19 1.74 -0.89 -4.76
C LEU A 19 1.73 0.49 -4.07
N HIS A 20 2.64 1.35 -4.50
CA HIS A 20 2.75 2.72 -3.98
C HIS A 20 1.58 3.62 -4.41
N GLY A 21 1.38 4.72 -3.69
CA GLY A 21 0.45 5.78 -4.05
C GLY A 21 1.04 6.76 -5.08
N CYS A 22 0.23 7.73 -5.49
CA CYS A 22 0.68 8.83 -6.35
C CYS A 22 1.88 9.56 -5.76
N THR A 23 2.77 10.06 -6.62
CA THR A 23 4.00 10.81 -6.32
C THR A 23 5.09 10.04 -5.58
N GLN A 24 4.76 8.88 -5.01
CA GLN A 24 5.71 7.99 -4.34
C GLN A 24 6.45 7.12 -5.36
N THR A 25 7.55 6.52 -4.92
CA THR A 25 8.27 5.45 -5.61
C THR A 25 8.11 4.12 -4.87
N ALA A 26 8.50 3.02 -5.51
CA ALA A 26 8.63 1.71 -4.88
C ALA A 26 9.53 1.75 -3.63
N ALA A 27 10.64 2.49 -3.71
CA ALA A 27 11.58 2.62 -2.59
C ALA A 27 10.97 3.41 -1.42
N ASP A 28 10.29 4.53 -1.70
CA ASP A 28 9.60 5.30 -0.66
C ASP A 28 8.52 4.46 0.04
N TYR A 29 7.79 3.67 -0.74
CA TYR A 29 6.73 2.82 -0.22
C TYR A 29 7.26 1.68 0.62
N ASP A 30 8.33 1.00 0.20
CA ASP A 30 8.99 -0.01 1.04
C ASP A 30 9.49 0.60 2.35
N HIS A 31 10.26 1.69 2.27
CA HIS A 31 10.76 2.38 3.46
C HIS A 31 9.62 2.78 4.40
N GLY A 32 8.54 3.37 3.87
CA GLY A 32 7.42 3.86 4.67
C GLY A 32 6.59 2.73 5.28
N THR A 33 6.42 1.60 4.60
CA THR A 33 5.54 0.51 5.05
C THR A 33 6.26 -0.63 5.77
N GLY A 34 7.56 -0.79 5.54
CA GLY A 34 8.40 -1.82 6.14
C GLY A 34 8.12 -3.25 5.64
N TRP A 35 7.52 -3.41 4.46
CA TRP A 35 7.22 -4.75 3.90
C TRP A 35 8.48 -5.61 3.74
N SER A 36 9.61 -5.03 3.32
CA SER A 36 10.88 -5.77 3.22
C SER A 36 11.44 -6.17 4.60
N SER A 37 11.33 -5.30 5.60
CA SER A 37 11.73 -5.64 6.98
C SER A 37 10.86 -6.76 7.56
N LEU A 38 9.56 -6.76 7.25
CA LEU A 38 8.66 -7.83 7.68
C LEU A 38 8.93 -9.14 6.94
N ALA A 39 9.33 -9.07 5.67
CA ALA A 39 9.73 -10.22 4.87
C ALA A 39 10.91 -10.98 5.48
N ASP A 40 11.91 -10.27 6.04
CA ASP A 40 13.02 -10.90 6.79
C ASP A 40 12.54 -11.71 7.99
N GLY A 41 11.58 -11.17 8.74
CA GLY A 41 11.07 -11.81 9.95
C GLY A 41 10.14 -13.00 9.70
N LEU A 42 9.38 -12.97 8.60
CA LEU A 42 8.32 -13.96 8.33
C LEU A 42 8.59 -14.87 7.12
N GLY A 43 9.67 -14.65 6.36
CA GLY A 43 10.09 -15.54 5.28
C GLY A 43 9.20 -15.50 4.03
N PHE A 44 8.96 -14.31 3.49
CA PHE A 44 8.27 -14.12 2.20
C PHE A 44 9.05 -13.20 1.26
N ALA A 45 8.76 -13.24 -0.04
CA ALA A 45 9.32 -12.30 -1.02
C ALA A 45 8.34 -11.14 -1.27
N VAL A 46 8.86 -9.99 -1.68
CA VAL A 46 8.08 -8.80 -2.02
C VAL A 46 8.42 -8.30 -3.42
N VAL A 47 7.40 -7.96 -4.18
CA VAL A 47 7.49 -7.26 -5.46
C VAL A 47 6.94 -5.86 -5.29
N TYR A 48 7.68 -4.87 -5.74
CA TYR A 48 7.25 -3.48 -5.80
C TYR A 48 7.18 -3.04 -7.27
N PRO A 49 6.00 -3.10 -7.91
CA PRO A 49 5.77 -2.45 -9.18
C PRO A 49 6.05 -0.95 -9.07
N GLN A 50 6.80 -0.40 -10.03
CA GLN A 50 7.16 1.02 -10.09
C GLN A 50 6.47 1.65 -11.28
N GLN A 51 5.59 2.62 -11.03
CA GLN A 51 5.03 3.43 -12.10
C GLN A 51 6.12 4.27 -12.76
N GLN A 52 6.01 4.44 -14.08
CA GLN A 52 6.93 5.28 -14.84
C GLN A 52 6.31 6.66 -15.11
N PRO A 53 7.06 7.75 -14.94
CA PRO A 53 6.60 9.10 -15.29
C PRO A 53 6.11 9.23 -16.74
N ALA A 54 6.66 8.41 -17.64
CA ALA A 54 6.25 8.35 -19.05
C ALA A 54 4.82 7.81 -19.24
N ASN A 55 4.36 6.92 -18.36
CA ASN A 55 2.98 6.42 -18.37
C ASN A 55 2.05 7.39 -17.64
N ASN A 56 2.52 7.91 -16.50
CA ASN A 56 1.77 8.86 -15.70
C ASN A 56 2.74 9.83 -15.00
N PRO A 57 2.71 11.15 -15.32
CA PRO A 57 3.70 12.12 -14.81
C PRO A 57 3.60 12.35 -13.29
N LYS A 58 2.57 11.83 -12.63
CA LYS A 58 2.42 11.85 -11.17
C LYS A 58 2.82 10.53 -10.51
N ASN A 59 3.38 9.58 -11.25
CA ASN A 59 3.65 8.21 -10.79
C ASN A 59 2.39 7.52 -10.21
N CYS A 60 1.18 7.95 -10.61
CA CYS A 60 -0.03 7.27 -10.18
C CYS A 60 -0.26 6.01 -11.01
N PHE A 61 -0.70 4.92 -10.39
CA PHE A 61 -1.31 3.82 -11.14
C PHE A 61 -2.63 4.28 -11.78
N SER A 62 -2.86 3.90 -13.03
CA SER A 62 -4.01 4.30 -13.83
C SER A 62 -5.20 3.37 -13.58
N TRP A 63 -5.77 3.45 -12.38
CA TRP A 63 -6.79 2.51 -11.86
C TRP A 63 -8.21 2.66 -12.44
N PHE A 64 -8.42 3.59 -13.37
CA PHE A 64 -9.73 3.86 -13.98
C PHE A 64 -9.71 3.85 -15.52
N LEU A 65 -8.54 3.80 -16.15
CA LEU A 65 -8.46 3.81 -17.61
C LEU A 65 -8.69 2.38 -18.13
N PRO A 66 -9.68 2.13 -19.03
CA PRO A 66 -9.95 0.79 -19.54
C PRO A 66 -8.72 0.12 -20.19
N GLY A 67 -7.86 0.92 -20.83
CA GLY A 67 -6.58 0.48 -21.39
C GLY A 67 -5.63 -0.14 -20.36
N ASP A 68 -5.71 0.32 -19.10
CA ASP A 68 -4.78 -0.04 -18.03
C ASP A 68 -5.34 -1.06 -17.03
N ILE A 69 -6.68 -1.13 -16.90
CA ILE A 69 -7.33 -1.95 -15.87
C ILE A 69 -8.03 -3.20 -16.37
N MET A 70 -8.09 -3.42 -17.68
CA MET A 70 -8.73 -4.61 -18.23
C MET A 70 -7.78 -5.81 -18.19
N ARG A 71 -8.33 -6.99 -17.99
CA ARG A 71 -7.58 -8.25 -18.05
C ARG A 71 -6.91 -8.39 -19.42
N GLY A 72 -5.64 -8.79 -19.42
CA GLY A 72 -4.86 -9.04 -20.62
C GLY A 72 -4.24 -7.80 -21.28
N GLN A 73 -4.28 -6.63 -20.63
CA GLN A 73 -3.64 -5.42 -21.15
C GLN A 73 -3.18 -4.46 -20.04
N GLY A 74 -2.35 -3.48 -20.45
CA GLY A 74 -1.99 -2.32 -19.66
C GLY A 74 -1.28 -2.59 -18.33
N GLU A 75 -1.46 -1.70 -17.37
CA GLU A 75 -0.85 -1.81 -16.04
C GLU A 75 -1.24 -3.10 -15.31
N ALA A 76 -2.49 -3.54 -15.42
CA ALA A 76 -2.97 -4.77 -14.81
C ALA A 76 -2.23 -6.01 -15.34
N LEU A 77 -2.04 -6.12 -16.67
CA LEU A 77 -1.21 -7.18 -17.25
C LEU A 77 0.26 -7.06 -16.82
N SER A 78 0.82 -5.85 -16.83
CA SER A 78 2.20 -5.65 -16.42
C SER A 78 2.47 -6.15 -15.00
N ILE A 79 1.56 -5.85 -14.05
CA ILE A 79 1.67 -6.36 -12.67
C ILE A 79 1.52 -7.88 -12.65
N ARG A 80 0.58 -8.45 -13.42
CA ARG A 80 0.41 -9.92 -13.51
C ARG A 80 1.68 -10.63 -14.00
N GLU A 81 2.37 -10.06 -14.99
CA GLU A 81 3.63 -10.58 -15.53
C GLU A 81 4.77 -10.44 -14.51
N MET A 82 4.82 -9.35 -13.75
CA MET A 82 5.77 -9.20 -12.63
C MET A 82 5.56 -10.30 -11.57
N VAL A 83 4.31 -10.66 -11.27
CA VAL A 83 3.99 -11.77 -10.36
C VAL A 83 4.51 -13.09 -10.92
N GLU A 84 4.23 -13.39 -12.19
CA GLU A 84 4.68 -14.63 -12.83
C GLU A 84 6.21 -14.75 -12.82
N HIS A 85 6.90 -13.65 -13.16
CA HIS A 85 8.35 -13.59 -13.13
C HIS A 85 8.90 -13.84 -11.72
N ALA A 86 8.34 -13.20 -10.69
CA ALA A 86 8.79 -13.37 -9.30
C ALA A 86 8.54 -14.78 -8.77
N LEU A 87 7.38 -15.38 -9.09
CA LEU A 87 7.07 -16.77 -8.71
C LEU A 87 8.14 -17.74 -9.22
N ALA A 88 8.52 -17.59 -10.50
CA ALA A 88 9.57 -18.40 -11.10
C ALA A 88 10.95 -18.13 -10.50
N ALA A 89 11.31 -16.85 -10.33
CA ALA A 89 12.62 -16.44 -9.83
C ALA A 89 12.89 -16.89 -8.38
N PHE A 90 11.86 -16.85 -7.52
CA PHE A 90 11.98 -17.15 -6.10
C PHE A 90 11.50 -18.55 -5.70
N ALA A 91 11.00 -19.35 -6.65
CA ALA A 91 10.35 -20.63 -6.37
C ALA A 91 9.26 -20.52 -5.29
N SER A 92 8.53 -19.40 -5.30
CA SER A 92 7.44 -19.09 -4.36
C SER A 92 6.21 -19.97 -4.62
N ASP A 93 5.35 -20.10 -3.60
CA ASP A 93 4.11 -20.87 -3.71
C ASP A 93 3.04 -20.08 -4.48
N PRO A 94 2.57 -20.56 -5.66
CA PRO A 94 1.56 -19.85 -6.44
C PRO A 94 0.20 -19.73 -5.73
N ASN A 95 -0.04 -20.49 -4.65
CA ASN A 95 -1.25 -20.39 -3.83
C ASN A 95 -1.13 -19.39 -2.67
N LYS A 96 0.01 -18.71 -2.53
CA LYS A 96 0.30 -17.76 -1.44
C LYS A 96 0.77 -16.42 -1.98
N VAL A 97 0.05 -15.90 -2.98
CA VAL A 97 0.32 -14.59 -3.57
C VAL A 97 -0.68 -13.56 -3.05
N PHE A 98 -0.20 -12.42 -2.59
CA PHE A 98 -1.02 -11.38 -1.98
C PHE A 98 -0.68 -10.02 -2.56
N VAL A 99 -1.65 -9.12 -2.65
CA VAL A 99 -1.45 -7.76 -3.18
C VAL A 99 -1.97 -6.69 -2.23
N THR A 100 -1.26 -5.59 -2.08
CA THR A 100 -1.67 -4.46 -1.25
C THR A 100 -1.23 -3.14 -1.85
N GLY A 101 -1.89 -2.05 -1.48
CA GLY A 101 -1.45 -0.72 -1.87
C GLY A 101 -2.21 0.40 -1.20
N LEU A 102 -1.62 1.60 -1.31
CA LEU A 102 -2.18 2.86 -0.82
C LEU A 102 -2.76 3.68 -1.96
N SER A 103 -3.90 4.34 -1.77
CA SER A 103 -4.42 5.36 -2.69
C SER A 103 -4.64 4.80 -4.09
N ALA A 104 -4.01 5.36 -5.13
CA ALA A 104 -3.98 4.80 -6.48
C ALA A 104 -3.46 3.34 -6.52
N GLY A 105 -2.48 2.98 -5.69
CA GLY A 105 -2.03 1.60 -5.51
C GLY A 105 -3.08 0.72 -4.80
N GLY A 106 -3.87 1.29 -3.91
CA GLY A 106 -5.02 0.63 -3.28
C GLY A 106 -6.16 0.39 -4.29
N ALA A 107 -6.46 1.35 -5.15
CA ALA A 107 -7.40 1.18 -6.25
C ALA A 107 -6.89 0.16 -7.28
N MET A 108 -5.60 0.18 -7.62
CA MET A 108 -4.99 -0.85 -8.48
C MET A 108 -4.97 -2.23 -7.81
N THR A 109 -4.92 -2.30 -6.48
CA THR A 109 -5.15 -3.55 -5.73
C THR A 109 -6.55 -4.11 -6.01
N SER A 110 -7.60 -3.26 -5.97
CA SER A 110 -8.96 -3.66 -6.36
C SER A 110 -9.02 -4.17 -7.81
N VAL A 111 -8.30 -3.52 -8.74
CA VAL A 111 -8.18 -3.97 -10.14
C VAL A 111 -7.56 -5.36 -10.23
N MET A 112 -6.43 -5.59 -9.57
CA MET A 112 -5.75 -6.89 -9.59
C MET A 112 -6.64 -8.01 -9.03
N LEU A 113 -7.33 -7.73 -7.91
CA LEU A 113 -8.25 -8.68 -7.28
C LEU A 113 -9.46 -9.04 -8.18
N ALA A 114 -9.93 -8.12 -9.02
CA ALA A 114 -11.04 -8.38 -9.94
C ALA A 114 -10.60 -9.08 -11.24
N THR A 115 -9.45 -8.66 -11.79
CA THR A 115 -9.00 -9.08 -13.13
C THR A 115 -8.17 -10.36 -13.14
N TYR A 116 -7.44 -10.65 -12.06
CA TYR A 116 -6.64 -11.87 -11.88
C TYR A 116 -6.90 -12.55 -10.52
N PRO A 117 -8.16 -12.80 -10.13
CA PRO A 117 -8.51 -13.39 -8.84
C PRO A 117 -7.94 -14.80 -8.65
N GLU A 118 -7.72 -15.56 -9.73
CA GLU A 118 -7.15 -16.90 -9.68
C GLU A 118 -5.66 -16.93 -9.32
N VAL A 119 -4.99 -15.78 -9.38
CA VAL A 119 -3.56 -15.62 -9.06
C VAL A 119 -3.37 -15.22 -7.61
N LEU A 120 -4.40 -14.65 -6.97
CA LEU A 120 -4.27 -13.98 -5.68
C LEU A 120 -5.01 -14.73 -4.59
N ALA A 121 -4.32 -15.09 -3.51
CA ALA A 121 -4.92 -15.65 -2.31
C ALA A 121 -5.64 -14.60 -1.46
N GLY A 122 -5.23 -13.34 -1.57
CA GLY A 122 -5.90 -12.21 -0.92
C GLY A 122 -5.31 -10.86 -1.30
N GLY A 123 -5.96 -9.79 -0.82
CA GLY A 123 -5.43 -8.44 -0.98
C GLY A 123 -5.81 -7.48 0.13
N ALA A 124 -5.15 -6.34 0.20
CA ALA A 124 -5.39 -5.31 1.19
C ALA A 124 -5.43 -3.91 0.55
N ILE A 125 -6.55 -3.22 0.72
CA ILE A 125 -6.84 -1.97 0.05
C ILE A 125 -6.79 -0.86 1.11
N ILE A 126 -5.78 0.01 1.02
CA ILE A 126 -5.57 1.11 1.96
C ILE A 126 -5.92 2.42 1.27
N ALA A 127 -6.94 3.12 1.79
CA ALA A 127 -7.46 4.38 1.24
C ALA A 127 -7.67 4.33 -0.29
N GLY A 128 -8.14 3.19 -0.80
CA GLY A 128 -8.37 2.94 -2.22
C GLY A 128 -9.84 3.11 -2.63
N LEU A 129 -10.17 2.62 -3.82
CA LEU A 129 -11.52 2.69 -4.40
C LEU A 129 -12.03 1.31 -4.85
N PRO A 130 -13.36 1.11 -4.92
CA PRO A 130 -13.93 -0.13 -5.44
C PRO A 130 -13.63 -0.30 -6.94
N TYR A 131 -13.51 -1.54 -7.39
CA TYR A 131 -13.21 -1.83 -8.80
C TYR A 131 -14.35 -1.35 -9.71
N GLY A 132 -13.97 -0.68 -10.80
CA GLY A 132 -14.90 -0.23 -11.83
C GLY A 132 -15.80 0.93 -11.42
N CYS A 133 -15.46 1.69 -10.36
CA CYS A 133 -16.20 2.92 -9.98
C CYS A 133 -16.00 4.10 -10.94
N ALA A 134 -14.98 4.04 -11.79
CA ALA A 134 -14.70 5.05 -12.81
C ALA A 134 -14.13 4.38 -14.06
N ASN A 135 -14.42 4.97 -15.23
CA ASN A 135 -13.85 4.56 -16.51
C ASN A 135 -13.12 5.71 -17.24
N ASN A 136 -13.03 6.88 -16.62
CA ASN A 136 -12.39 8.08 -17.15
C ASN A 136 -11.98 9.02 -16.02
N VAL A 137 -11.24 10.07 -16.37
CA VAL A 137 -10.68 11.03 -15.40
C VAL A 137 -11.76 11.74 -14.60
N GLN A 138 -12.83 12.22 -15.25
CA GLN A 138 -13.92 12.94 -14.57
C GLN A 138 -14.57 12.06 -13.50
N GLN A 139 -14.95 10.84 -13.87
CA GLN A 139 -15.53 9.88 -12.93
C GLN A 139 -14.56 9.51 -11.81
N ALA A 140 -13.25 9.46 -12.10
CA ALA A 140 -12.25 9.19 -11.08
C ALA A 140 -12.24 10.29 -10.01
N PHE A 141 -12.27 11.56 -10.42
CA PHE A 141 -12.40 12.70 -9.50
C PHE A 141 -13.73 12.66 -8.73
N GLU A 142 -14.85 12.36 -9.40
CA GLU A 142 -16.16 12.23 -8.75
C GLU A 142 -16.15 11.11 -7.70
N ALA A 143 -15.59 9.94 -8.01
CA ALA A 143 -15.47 8.81 -7.08
C ALA A 143 -14.61 9.16 -5.86
N MET A 144 -13.49 9.86 -6.06
CA MET A 144 -12.59 10.26 -4.98
C MET A 144 -13.22 11.28 -4.02
N PHE A 145 -13.83 12.35 -4.57
CA PHE A 145 -14.18 13.55 -3.79
C PHE A 145 -15.67 13.66 -3.46
N ALA A 146 -16.56 13.18 -4.32
CA ALA A 146 -18.00 13.22 -4.14
C ALA A 146 -18.59 11.88 -3.70
N ALA A 147 -17.93 10.77 -4.08
CA ALA A 147 -18.37 9.40 -3.85
C ALA A 147 -19.86 9.20 -4.15
N PRO A 148 -20.28 9.40 -5.42
CA PRO A 148 -21.66 9.14 -5.80
C PRO A 148 -22.00 7.70 -5.42
N GLY A 149 -23.07 7.51 -4.65
CA GLY A 149 -23.46 6.19 -4.17
C GLY A 149 -23.62 5.23 -5.34
N HIS A 150 -22.97 4.06 -5.26
CA HIS A 150 -23.16 2.99 -6.22
C HIS A 150 -24.16 1.97 -5.66
N ALA A 151 -25.04 1.44 -6.51
CA ALA A 151 -25.85 0.29 -6.11
C ALA A 151 -24.92 -0.90 -5.78
N PRO A 152 -25.05 -1.54 -4.60
CA PRO A 152 -24.14 -2.61 -4.17
C PRO A 152 -24.02 -3.77 -5.15
N GLU A 153 -25.14 -4.22 -5.72
CA GLU A 153 -25.21 -5.35 -6.66
C GLU A 153 -24.43 -5.02 -7.95
N ALA A 154 -24.53 -3.77 -8.40
CA ALA A 154 -23.81 -3.29 -9.57
C ALA A 154 -22.29 -3.27 -9.35
N LEU A 155 -21.81 -3.13 -8.11
CA LEU A 155 -20.38 -3.18 -7.82
C LEU A 155 -19.84 -4.60 -7.84
N GLY A 156 -20.54 -5.56 -7.24
CA GLY A 156 -20.10 -6.96 -7.28
C GLY A 156 -20.17 -7.58 -8.68
N ASP A 157 -21.18 -7.20 -9.47
CA ASP A 157 -21.28 -7.61 -10.87
C ASP A 157 -20.10 -7.14 -11.72
N ARG A 158 -19.58 -5.93 -11.47
CA ARG A 158 -18.37 -5.43 -12.15
C ARG A 158 -17.16 -6.33 -11.88
N VAL A 159 -16.99 -6.80 -10.64
CA VAL A 159 -15.91 -7.74 -10.29
C VAL A 159 -16.12 -9.08 -11.01
N ARG A 160 -17.33 -9.64 -10.99
CA ARG A 160 -17.65 -10.91 -11.68
C ARG A 160 -17.50 -10.81 -13.20
N ALA A 161 -17.71 -9.64 -13.79
CA ALA A 161 -17.56 -9.38 -15.22
C ALA A 161 -16.09 -9.18 -15.66
N ALA A 162 -15.19 -8.84 -14.74
CA ALA A 162 -13.78 -8.55 -15.03
C ALA A 162 -12.98 -9.79 -15.48
N SER A 163 -13.46 -11.00 -15.17
CA SER A 163 -12.82 -12.25 -15.56
C SER A 163 -13.82 -13.41 -15.69
N LYS A 164 -13.34 -14.55 -16.18
CA LYS A 164 -14.13 -15.80 -16.22
C LYS A 164 -14.14 -16.54 -14.88
N HIS A 165 -13.49 -16.00 -13.84
CA HIS A 165 -13.41 -16.65 -12.53
C HIS A 165 -14.78 -16.75 -11.87
N ARG A 166 -15.04 -17.86 -11.19
CA ARG A 166 -16.30 -18.12 -10.46
C ARG A 166 -16.09 -18.50 -9.01
N GLY A 167 -14.85 -18.37 -8.53
CA GLY A 167 -14.46 -18.71 -7.16
C GLY A 167 -13.52 -19.91 -7.09
N PRO A 168 -12.90 -20.15 -5.91
CA PRO A 168 -13.00 -19.31 -4.71
C PRO A 168 -12.36 -17.94 -4.92
N TRP A 169 -12.97 -16.89 -4.39
CA TRP A 169 -12.46 -15.51 -4.52
C TRP A 169 -11.31 -15.23 -3.51
N PRO A 170 -10.45 -14.23 -3.74
CA PRO A 170 -9.45 -13.82 -2.75
C PRO A 170 -10.11 -13.24 -1.48
N LYS A 171 -9.49 -13.42 -0.31
CA LYS A 171 -9.91 -12.70 0.91
C LYS A 171 -9.37 -11.27 0.90
N ILE A 172 -10.10 -10.29 1.46
CA ILE A 172 -9.67 -8.89 1.42
C ILE A 172 -9.60 -8.22 2.80
N SER A 173 -8.71 -7.25 2.94
CA SER A 173 -8.56 -6.39 4.12
C SER A 173 -8.71 -4.93 3.68
N VAL A 174 -9.60 -4.15 4.29
CA VAL A 174 -9.88 -2.75 3.92
C VAL A 174 -9.44 -1.82 5.03
N TRP A 175 -8.70 -0.77 4.71
CA TRP A 175 -8.21 0.21 5.68
C TRP A 175 -8.52 1.61 5.22
N HIS A 176 -9.20 2.41 6.04
CA HIS A 176 -9.52 3.79 5.69
C HIS A 176 -9.47 4.72 6.90
N GLY A 177 -8.87 5.90 6.72
CA GLY A 177 -8.92 6.98 7.69
C GLY A 177 -10.25 7.72 7.65
N THR A 178 -10.87 7.98 8.81
CA THR A 178 -12.19 8.63 8.83
C THR A 178 -12.14 10.13 8.49
N SER A 179 -10.95 10.72 8.45
CA SER A 179 -10.71 12.13 8.15
C SER A 179 -9.95 12.31 6.82
N ASP A 180 -10.04 11.34 5.92
CA ASP A 180 -9.38 11.36 4.61
C ASP A 180 -9.97 12.46 3.69
N PRO A 181 -9.17 13.47 3.29
CA PRO A 181 -9.64 14.55 2.43
C PRO A 181 -9.48 14.25 0.93
N ILE A 182 -8.81 13.15 0.57
CA ILE A 182 -8.44 12.81 -0.81
C ILE A 182 -9.37 11.74 -1.37
N VAL A 183 -9.57 10.65 -0.63
CA VAL A 183 -10.50 9.58 -0.98
C VAL A 183 -11.53 9.48 0.12
N LYS A 184 -12.78 9.87 -0.17
CA LYS A 184 -13.87 9.85 0.81
C LYS A 184 -14.01 8.47 1.44
N VAL A 185 -14.20 8.43 2.77
CA VAL A 185 -14.35 7.20 3.57
C VAL A 185 -15.46 6.27 3.08
N THR A 186 -16.48 6.81 2.41
CA THR A 186 -17.54 6.03 1.77
C THR A 186 -17.02 5.05 0.72
N ASN A 187 -15.89 5.33 0.07
CA ASN A 187 -15.23 4.37 -0.84
C ASN A 187 -14.78 3.10 -0.11
N GLY A 188 -14.32 3.20 1.14
CA GLY A 188 -14.00 2.04 1.98
C GLY A 188 -15.23 1.18 2.24
N GLU A 189 -16.38 1.80 2.51
CA GLU A 189 -17.66 1.09 2.67
C GLU A 189 -18.14 0.46 1.35
N ASP A 190 -17.94 1.14 0.22
CA ASP A 190 -18.30 0.60 -1.10
C ASP A 190 -17.41 -0.58 -1.51
N ILE A 191 -16.13 -0.58 -1.14
CA ILE A 191 -15.27 -1.77 -1.28
C ILE A 191 -15.83 -2.92 -0.43
N ILE A 192 -16.20 -2.68 0.83
CA ILE A 192 -16.78 -3.71 1.69
C ILE A 192 -18.05 -4.29 1.05
N ARG A 193 -18.98 -3.43 0.61
CA ARG A 193 -20.22 -3.84 -0.06
C ARG A 193 -19.98 -4.64 -1.34
N GLN A 194 -19.05 -4.17 -2.17
CA GLN A 194 -18.65 -4.86 -3.41
C GLN A 194 -18.20 -6.28 -3.10
N TRP A 195 -17.38 -6.46 -2.06
CA TRP A 195 -16.82 -7.76 -1.74
C TRP A 195 -17.74 -8.64 -0.90
N THR A 196 -18.62 -8.09 -0.06
CA THR A 196 -19.67 -8.89 0.59
C THR A 196 -20.59 -9.50 -0.46
N ASP A 197 -20.96 -8.74 -1.49
CA ASP A 197 -21.73 -9.25 -2.62
C ASP A 197 -20.97 -10.33 -3.41
N VAL A 198 -19.69 -10.10 -3.74
CA VAL A 198 -18.85 -11.09 -4.45
C VAL A 198 -18.72 -12.41 -3.70
N HIS A 199 -18.57 -12.36 -2.37
CA HIS A 199 -18.47 -13.56 -1.53
C HIS A 199 -19.84 -14.14 -1.13
N GLY A 200 -20.96 -13.47 -1.42
CA GLY A 200 -22.30 -13.88 -0.98
C GLY A 200 -22.49 -13.83 0.54
N LEU A 201 -21.91 -12.82 1.19
CA LEU A 201 -21.95 -12.61 2.64
C LEU A 201 -23.08 -11.64 3.02
N SER A 202 -23.44 -11.62 4.31
CA SER A 202 -24.35 -10.62 4.86
C SER A 202 -23.77 -9.22 4.77
N GLU A 203 -24.65 -8.21 4.68
CA GLU A 203 -24.23 -6.80 4.76
C GLU A 203 -23.61 -6.49 6.12
N ALA A 204 -24.23 -6.96 7.20
CA ALA A 204 -23.70 -6.79 8.56
C ALA A 204 -22.48 -7.68 8.79
N PRO A 205 -21.44 -7.19 9.50
CA PRO A 205 -20.29 -8.00 9.88
C PRO A 205 -20.69 -9.12 10.84
N SER A 206 -19.96 -10.24 10.75
CA SER A 206 -20.05 -11.35 11.70
C SER A 206 -19.52 -10.96 13.07
N ASP A 207 -18.41 -10.20 13.10
CA ASP A 207 -17.76 -9.73 14.32
C ASP A 207 -17.44 -8.23 14.23
N VAL A 208 -17.57 -7.54 15.36
CA VAL A 208 -17.06 -6.17 15.55
C VAL A 208 -16.18 -6.17 16.79
N GLU A 209 -14.93 -5.78 16.62
CA GLU A 209 -13.89 -5.84 17.65
C GLU A 209 -13.21 -4.48 17.79
N THR A 210 -12.68 -4.22 18.98
CA THR A 210 -11.73 -3.13 19.19
C THR A 210 -10.32 -3.71 19.17
N VAL A 211 -9.49 -3.25 18.22
CA VAL A 211 -8.08 -3.60 18.13
C VAL A 211 -7.27 -2.34 18.42
N GLU A 212 -6.48 -2.40 19.50
CA GLU A 212 -5.91 -1.21 20.15
C GLU A 212 -7.03 -0.23 20.54
N LYS A 213 -7.23 0.81 19.75
CA LYS A 213 -8.29 1.83 19.91
C LYS A 213 -9.18 1.96 18.68
N PHE A 214 -8.99 1.10 17.68
CA PHE A 214 -9.66 1.19 16.38
C PHE A 214 -10.69 0.08 16.20
N THR A 215 -11.75 0.40 15.47
CA THR A 215 -12.80 -0.56 15.16
C THR A 215 -12.37 -1.47 14.01
N ARG A 216 -12.38 -2.77 14.27
CA ARG A 216 -12.23 -3.83 13.28
C ARG A 216 -13.56 -4.52 13.08
N ARG A 217 -13.98 -4.67 11.82
CA ARG A 217 -15.16 -5.45 11.42
C ARG A 217 -14.71 -6.66 10.61
N VAL A 218 -15.36 -7.80 10.80
CA VAL A 218 -15.01 -9.06 10.12
C VAL A 218 -16.26 -9.71 9.55
N TRP A 219 -16.18 -10.20 8.31
CA TRP A 219 -17.21 -11.02 7.68
C TRP A 219 -16.66 -12.41 7.41
N ARG A 220 -17.39 -13.43 7.88
CA ARG A 220 -17.03 -14.84 7.75
C ARG A 220 -17.98 -15.56 6.80
N ASP A 221 -17.46 -16.55 6.09
CA ASP A 221 -18.29 -17.48 5.33
C ASP A 221 -19.00 -18.49 6.25
N ALA A 222 -19.84 -19.34 5.66
CA ALA A 222 -20.59 -20.38 6.37
C ALA A 222 -19.69 -21.41 7.10
N ASN A 223 -18.40 -21.49 6.75
CA ASN A 223 -17.42 -22.36 7.42
C ASN A 223 -16.66 -21.61 8.54
N GLY A 224 -17.07 -20.38 8.88
CA GLY A 224 -16.43 -19.54 9.89
C GLY A 224 -15.10 -18.92 9.45
N LYS A 225 -14.70 -19.06 8.17
CA LYS A 225 -13.45 -18.50 7.67
C LYS A 225 -13.65 -17.01 7.35
N ALA A 226 -12.79 -16.16 7.90
CA ALA A 226 -12.82 -14.74 7.60
C ALA A 226 -12.47 -14.49 6.12
N ARG A 227 -13.37 -13.80 5.43
CA ARG A 227 -13.25 -13.45 4.00
C ARG A 227 -12.96 -11.97 3.80
N ILE A 228 -13.48 -11.14 4.69
CA ILE A 228 -13.28 -9.70 4.69
C ILE A 228 -12.93 -9.28 6.12
N GLU A 229 -11.92 -8.43 6.27
CA GLU A 229 -11.77 -7.58 7.45
C GLU A 229 -11.72 -6.11 7.03
N ALA A 230 -12.17 -5.21 7.91
CA ALA A 230 -12.13 -3.79 7.66
C ALA A 230 -11.74 -3.02 8.92
N PHE A 231 -10.85 -2.04 8.77
CA PHE A 231 -10.41 -1.13 9.81
C PHE A 231 -10.79 0.30 9.46
N SER A 232 -11.53 0.93 10.36
CA SER A 232 -11.82 2.37 10.33
C SER A 232 -10.90 3.06 11.33
N ILE A 233 -9.98 3.89 10.82
CA ILE A 233 -8.96 4.54 11.64
C ILE A 233 -9.43 5.95 11.99
N ASN A 234 -10.08 6.06 13.15
CA ASN A 234 -10.68 7.31 13.61
C ASN A 234 -9.66 8.46 13.66
N GLY A 235 -10.01 9.57 13.02
CA GLY A 235 -9.22 10.80 12.97
C GLY A 235 -8.05 10.78 11.97
N MET A 236 -7.72 9.63 11.38
CA MET A 236 -6.61 9.52 10.43
C MET A 236 -6.98 10.13 9.08
N ALA A 237 -6.02 10.86 8.49
CA ALA A 237 -6.11 11.39 7.13
C ALA A 237 -5.79 10.31 6.07
N HIS A 238 -5.54 10.72 4.83
CA HIS A 238 -5.13 9.83 3.74
C HIS A 238 -3.73 9.25 4.00
N GLY A 239 -3.60 7.92 4.11
CA GLY A 239 -2.29 7.29 4.33
C GLY A 239 -2.34 5.85 4.84
N VAL A 240 -1.15 5.28 4.98
CA VAL A 240 -0.91 3.97 5.60
C VAL A 240 -0.84 4.13 7.12
N PRO A 241 -1.68 3.41 7.89
CA PRO A 241 -1.56 3.34 9.35
C PRO A 241 -0.27 2.62 9.74
N LEU A 242 0.55 3.30 10.55
CA LEU A 242 1.74 2.76 11.18
C LEU A 242 1.61 2.74 12.70
N ALA A 243 2.49 1.95 13.31
CA ALA A 243 2.85 2.06 14.71
C ALA A 243 4.38 2.06 14.75
N THR A 244 5.05 3.14 15.18
CA THR A 244 6.53 3.17 15.21
C THR A 244 7.11 2.92 16.61
N THR A 245 6.28 3.02 17.63
CA THR A 245 6.68 2.95 19.06
C THR A 245 6.28 1.65 19.76
N THR A 246 5.72 0.68 19.01
CA THR A 246 5.23 -0.59 19.56
C THR A 246 6.18 -1.74 19.21
N ALA A 247 5.97 -2.92 19.80
CA ALA A 247 6.69 -4.14 19.42
C ALA A 247 6.44 -4.55 17.95
N GLU A 248 5.38 -4.04 17.33
CA GLU A 248 5.04 -4.23 15.91
C GLU A 248 5.52 -3.06 15.04
N SER A 249 6.61 -2.39 15.47
CA SER A 249 7.21 -1.30 14.72
C SER A 249 7.63 -1.77 13.33
N CYS A 250 7.14 -1.07 12.30
CA CYS A 250 7.37 -1.41 10.90
C CYS A 250 7.30 -0.15 10.05
N GLY A 251 8.30 0.04 9.20
CA GLY A 251 8.43 1.20 8.34
C GLY A 251 8.79 2.49 9.10
N SER A 252 8.80 3.60 8.38
CA SER A 252 9.10 4.92 8.93
C SER A 252 7.95 5.89 8.68
N ALA A 253 7.61 6.69 9.69
CA ALA A 253 6.61 7.73 9.57
C ALA A 253 7.06 8.84 8.60
N GLY A 254 6.09 9.42 7.89
CA GLY A 254 6.35 10.43 6.87
C GLY A 254 5.08 10.84 6.14
N ALA A 255 5.23 11.52 5.00
CA ALA A 255 4.09 11.89 4.17
C ALA A 255 3.31 10.62 3.74
N PHE A 256 2.03 10.57 4.11
CA PHE A 256 1.13 9.42 3.89
C PHE A 256 1.52 8.12 4.62
N PHE A 257 2.50 8.15 5.52
CA PHE A 257 2.89 7.04 6.39
C PHE A 257 2.67 7.50 7.84
N LEU A 258 1.48 7.23 8.36
CA LEU A 258 0.92 7.94 9.51
C LEU A 258 1.03 7.07 10.76
N ASP A 259 1.88 7.47 11.71
CA ASP A 259 1.91 6.80 13.01
C ASP A 259 0.66 7.16 13.81
N VAL A 260 -0.24 6.19 13.89
CA VAL A 260 -1.52 6.28 14.60
C VAL A 260 -1.62 5.25 15.73
N GLY A 261 -0.57 4.47 15.93
CA GLY A 261 -0.50 3.40 16.93
C GLY A 261 -1.05 2.05 16.47
N ILE A 262 -1.22 1.82 15.16
CA ILE A 262 -1.54 0.49 14.61
C ILE A 262 -0.79 0.26 13.29
N SER A 263 -0.02 -0.84 13.20
CA SER A 263 0.68 -1.22 11.96
C SER A 263 -0.26 -2.00 11.04
N SER A 264 -0.72 -1.36 9.96
CA SER A 264 -1.49 -2.04 8.92
C SER A 264 -0.70 -3.19 8.29
N THR A 265 0.59 -3.00 8.00
CA THR A 265 1.50 -4.03 7.45
C THR A 265 1.48 -5.33 8.28
N HIS A 266 1.70 -5.25 9.60
CA HIS A 266 1.67 -6.42 10.48
C HIS A 266 0.28 -7.08 10.55
N ARG A 267 -0.77 -6.28 10.62
CA ARG A 267 -2.15 -6.78 10.74
C ARG A 267 -2.60 -7.48 9.47
N ILE A 268 -2.28 -6.91 8.31
CA ILE A 268 -2.51 -7.52 7.00
C ILE A 268 -1.73 -8.85 6.89
N ALA A 269 -0.45 -8.87 7.24
CA ALA A 269 0.35 -10.10 7.22
C ALA A 269 -0.22 -11.20 8.14
N ARG A 270 -0.78 -10.83 9.29
CA ARG A 270 -1.50 -11.76 10.18
C ARG A 270 -2.79 -12.27 9.57
N PHE A 271 -3.62 -11.39 9.01
CA PHE A 271 -4.85 -11.77 8.33
C PHE A 271 -4.57 -12.74 7.17
N TRP A 272 -3.45 -12.54 6.47
CA TRP A 272 -2.98 -13.44 5.42
C TRP A 272 -2.33 -14.73 5.93
N ARG A 273 -1.99 -14.81 7.22
CA ARG A 273 -1.30 -15.92 7.89
C ARG A 273 0.14 -16.10 7.42
N LEU A 274 0.83 -15.01 7.06
CA LEU A 274 2.24 -15.09 6.62
C LEU A 274 3.19 -15.60 7.71
N HIS A 275 2.87 -15.32 8.98
CA HIS A 275 3.60 -15.77 10.16
C HIS A 275 3.55 -17.28 10.42
N GLU A 276 2.63 -18.00 9.78
CA GLU A 276 2.51 -19.45 9.93
C GLU A 276 3.36 -20.23 8.90
N THR A 277 4.13 -19.52 8.08
CA THR A 277 5.14 -20.14 7.22
C THR A 277 6.28 -20.59 8.13
N PRO A 278 6.59 -21.90 8.23
CA PRO A 278 7.63 -22.38 9.13
C PRO A 278 8.99 -21.91 8.61
N VAL A 279 9.51 -20.83 9.18
CA VAL A 279 10.94 -20.53 9.11
C VAL A 279 11.55 -21.15 10.36
N GLU A 280 12.17 -22.32 10.23
CA GLU A 280 13.22 -22.71 11.17
C GLU A 280 14.36 -21.71 10.96
N ILE A 281 14.40 -20.67 11.79
CA ILE A 281 15.56 -19.79 11.88
C ILE A 281 16.67 -20.64 12.51
N PRO A 282 17.80 -20.87 11.83
CA PRO A 282 18.96 -21.48 12.48
C PRO A 282 19.33 -20.61 13.68
N ARG A 283 19.18 -21.16 14.88
CA ARG A 283 19.64 -20.52 16.11
C ARG A 283 21.15 -20.54 16.15
N ASP A 284 21.79 -19.64 15.42
CA ASP A 284 23.17 -19.25 15.69
C ASP A 284 23.23 -17.76 15.99
N VAL A 285 22.85 -17.44 17.22
CA VAL A 285 23.45 -16.32 17.94
C VAL A 285 24.06 -16.90 19.21
N ALA A 286 25.27 -17.44 19.07
CA ALA A 286 26.14 -17.65 20.21
C ALA A 286 26.37 -16.27 20.86
N ARG A 287 25.78 -16.05 22.03
CA ARG A 287 26.16 -14.96 22.92
C ARG A 287 27.61 -15.19 23.34
N VAL A 288 28.53 -14.47 22.72
CA VAL A 288 29.90 -14.36 23.25
C VAL A 288 29.86 -13.27 24.34
N PRO A 289 30.19 -13.57 25.61
CA PRO A 289 30.34 -12.55 26.63
C PRO A 289 31.55 -11.67 26.30
N ALA A 290 31.38 -10.36 26.26
CA ALA A 290 32.48 -9.42 26.13
C ALA A 290 33.41 -9.54 27.36
N THR A 291 34.60 -10.10 27.15
CA THR A 291 35.71 -9.99 28.10
C THR A 291 36.73 -9.03 27.50
N ILE A 292 36.87 -7.86 28.11
CA ILE A 292 37.91 -6.90 27.75
C ILE A 292 39.24 -7.47 28.24
N GLN A 293 40.14 -7.82 27.30
CA GLN A 293 41.56 -7.95 27.59
C GLN A 293 42.30 -6.84 26.87
N THR A 294 42.80 -5.90 27.66
CA THR A 294 43.87 -4.99 27.25
C THR A 294 45.16 -5.78 27.23
N ASN A 295 45.86 -5.85 26.10
CA ASN A 295 47.31 -5.93 26.10
C ASN A 295 47.90 -5.37 24.81
N SER A 296 48.75 -4.38 25.04
CA SER A 296 49.72 -3.77 24.13
C SER A 296 50.71 -4.79 23.59
N SER A 297 50.92 -4.82 22.27
CA SER A 297 52.22 -5.07 21.64
C SER A 297 52.12 -4.77 20.13
N SER A 298 52.91 -3.80 19.71
CA SER A 298 53.27 -3.42 18.35
C SER A 298 53.91 -4.55 17.55
N LEU A 299 53.73 -4.56 16.23
CA LEU A 299 54.80 -4.82 15.26
C LEU A 299 54.40 -4.30 13.86
N VAL A 300 55.23 -3.39 13.36
CA VAL A 300 55.26 -2.84 12.00
C VAL A 300 56.10 -3.78 11.13
N LEU A 301 55.71 -3.98 9.86
CA LEU A 301 56.63 -4.26 8.75
C LEU A 301 56.05 -3.73 7.44
N SER A 302 56.93 -3.12 6.65
CA SER A 302 56.72 -2.25 5.49
C SER A 302 56.96 -2.93 4.13
N ASP A 303 56.26 -2.41 3.11
CA ASP A 303 56.43 -2.38 1.64
C ASP A 303 57.57 -3.12 0.91
N ALA A 304 57.23 -3.74 -0.25
CA ALA A 304 57.57 -3.24 -1.61
C ALA A 304 57.32 -4.24 -2.78
N GLY A 305 56.37 -3.91 -3.68
CA GLY A 305 56.51 -3.91 -5.16
C GLY A 305 56.32 -5.24 -5.93
N ALA A 306 55.65 -5.34 -7.09
CA ALA A 306 55.16 -4.34 -8.06
C ALA A 306 54.04 -4.92 -8.97
N GLU A 307 53.14 -4.01 -9.37
CA GLU A 307 52.41 -3.85 -10.65
C GLU A 307 51.51 -4.95 -11.25
N GLY A 308 50.22 -4.61 -11.35
CA GLY A 308 49.50 -4.62 -12.64
C GLY A 308 48.23 -5.47 -12.75
N ALA A 309 47.07 -4.98 -12.28
CA ALA A 309 45.79 -4.98 -13.01
C ALA A 309 44.62 -4.50 -12.12
N ASP A 310 43.81 -3.65 -12.73
CA ASP A 310 42.71 -2.83 -12.22
C ASP A 310 41.65 -3.56 -11.38
N SER A 311 41.40 -3.07 -10.16
CA SER A 311 40.28 -3.47 -9.30
C SER A 311 39.71 -2.26 -8.57
N SER A 312 38.43 -1.95 -8.80
CA SER A 312 37.62 -1.21 -7.83
C SER A 312 36.14 -1.61 -7.94
N ALA A 313 35.82 -2.77 -7.35
CA ALA A 313 34.46 -3.05 -6.92
C ALA A 313 34.30 -2.58 -5.48
N GLU A 314 33.81 -1.35 -5.29
CA GLU A 314 33.38 -0.86 -3.98
C GLU A 314 31.90 -1.22 -3.72
N PRO A 315 31.52 -1.52 -2.47
CA PRO A 315 30.16 -1.90 -2.12
C PRO A 315 29.21 -0.71 -2.17
N LEU A 316 28.08 -0.88 -2.86
CA LEU A 316 27.00 0.09 -3.13
C LEU A 316 26.29 0.67 -1.88
N HIS A 317 26.81 0.48 -0.67
CA HIS A 317 26.16 0.92 0.57
C HIS A 317 26.65 2.27 1.11
N ALA A 318 27.87 2.72 0.76
CA ALA A 318 28.46 3.93 1.35
C ALA A 318 28.02 5.27 0.70
N ARG A 319 27.40 5.25 -0.49
CA ARG A 319 26.93 6.48 -1.16
C ARG A 319 25.52 6.97 -0.77
N TRP A 320 24.84 6.25 0.14
CA TRP A 320 23.44 6.54 0.48
C TRP A 320 23.25 7.34 1.78
N GLN A 321 24.28 7.47 2.62
CA GLN A 321 24.16 8.14 3.93
C GLN A 321 24.56 9.63 3.93
N GLU A 322 25.19 10.14 2.88
CA GLU A 322 25.72 11.52 2.86
C GLU A 322 24.74 12.61 2.38
N ARG A 323 23.47 12.27 2.12
CA ARG A 323 22.41 13.26 1.77
C ARG A 323 21.37 13.48 2.85
N GLN A 324 21.68 13.19 4.11
CA GLN A 324 20.81 13.49 5.24
C GLN A 324 21.27 14.75 5.98
N SER A 325 20.82 15.92 5.51
CA SER A 325 20.64 17.06 6.41
C SER A 325 19.54 18.01 5.92
N SER A 326 18.58 18.24 6.82
CA SER A 326 17.50 19.25 6.82
C SER A 326 16.43 19.19 5.71
N TYR A 327 15.35 18.45 5.97
CA TYR A 327 14.02 18.84 5.49
C TYR A 327 12.98 18.56 6.59
N SER A 328 12.59 19.60 7.32
CA SER A 328 11.31 19.61 8.01
C SER A 328 10.23 19.81 6.95
N LEU A 329 9.54 18.75 6.56
CA LEU A 329 8.43 18.83 5.61
C LEU A 329 7.17 19.33 6.34
N ASP A 330 6.69 20.52 5.96
CA ASP A 330 5.37 21.01 6.37
C ASP A 330 4.28 20.24 5.61
N PRO A 331 3.41 19.47 6.29
CA PRO A 331 2.35 18.70 5.64
C PRO A 331 1.41 19.58 4.79
N ASN A 332 1.24 20.85 5.15
CA ASN A 332 0.42 21.78 4.40
C ASN A 332 1.08 22.19 3.07
N ALA A 333 2.41 22.27 3.02
CA ALA A 333 3.16 22.52 1.80
C ALA A 333 3.13 21.33 0.84
N VAL A 334 3.05 20.10 1.37
CA VAL A 334 2.88 18.87 0.58
C VAL A 334 1.50 18.83 -0.07
N ILE A 335 0.45 19.17 0.69
CA ILE A 335 -0.92 19.26 0.18
C ILE A 335 -1.05 20.39 -0.86
N ALA A 336 -0.51 21.58 -0.56
CA ALA A 336 -0.49 22.70 -1.51
C ALA A 336 0.29 22.38 -2.79
N GLY A 337 1.40 21.65 -2.66
CA GLY A 337 2.19 21.12 -3.78
C GLY A 337 1.37 20.18 -4.67
N ALA A 338 0.60 19.27 -4.07
CA ALA A 338 -0.26 18.34 -4.80
C ALA A 338 -1.37 19.05 -5.60
N PHE A 339 -2.01 20.08 -5.02
CA PHE A 339 -3.04 20.88 -5.70
C PHE A 339 -2.46 21.72 -6.85
N LYS A 340 -1.33 22.41 -6.59
CA LYS A 340 -0.65 23.23 -7.61
C LYS A 340 -0.15 22.38 -8.77
N ALA A 341 0.35 21.18 -8.48
CA ALA A 341 0.86 20.26 -9.49
C ALA A 341 -0.27 19.61 -10.33
N ALA A 342 -1.51 19.67 -9.87
CA ALA A 342 -2.72 19.23 -10.58
C ALA A 342 -3.45 20.38 -11.32
N GLY A 343 -2.91 21.60 -11.31
CA GLY A 343 -3.55 22.77 -11.94
C GLY A 343 -4.79 23.27 -11.20
N LEU A 344 -4.97 22.86 -9.94
CA LEU A 344 -6.12 23.24 -9.11
C LEU A 344 -5.76 24.41 -8.18
N PRO A 345 -6.72 25.29 -7.82
CA PRO A 345 -6.48 26.34 -6.83
C PRO A 345 -6.12 25.73 -5.47
N VAL A 346 -5.05 26.22 -4.85
CA VAL A 346 -4.67 25.84 -3.47
C VAL A 346 -5.68 26.46 -2.49
N PRO A 347 -6.35 25.68 -1.62
CA PRO A 347 -7.23 26.24 -0.61
C PRO A 347 -6.45 27.16 0.34
N GLY A 348 -6.98 28.35 0.65
CA GLY A 348 -6.40 29.22 1.66
C GLY A 348 -6.51 28.56 3.04
N ILE A 349 -5.37 28.24 3.68
CA ILE A 349 -5.33 27.72 5.04
C ILE A 349 -5.06 28.90 5.99
N PRO A 350 -5.87 29.09 7.06
CA PRO A 350 -5.64 30.16 8.02
C PRO A 350 -4.30 29.95 8.74
N THR A 351 -3.41 30.93 8.65
CA THR A 351 -2.28 31.05 9.58
C THR A 351 -2.84 31.33 10.97
N ALA A 352 -2.42 30.56 11.97
CA ALA A 352 -2.92 30.64 13.33
C ALA A 352 -2.99 32.09 13.86
N SER A 353 -4.22 32.61 14.00
CA SER A 353 -4.65 33.50 15.10
C SER A 353 -6.17 33.69 15.05
N GLY A 354 -6.87 33.34 16.14
CA GLY A 354 -8.26 33.73 16.40
C GLY A 354 -9.36 32.69 16.06
N SER A 355 -10.27 32.51 17.03
CA SER A 355 -11.38 31.53 17.17
C SER A 355 -12.45 31.46 16.05
N PRO A 356 -13.35 30.45 16.04
CA PRO A 356 -13.92 29.85 14.84
C PRO A 356 -15.27 30.44 14.41
N HIS A 357 -15.46 30.56 13.10
CA HIS A 357 -16.80 30.61 12.50
C HIS A 357 -16.93 29.51 11.45
N LEU A 358 -17.90 28.62 11.68
CA LEU A 358 -18.42 27.63 10.73
C LEU A 358 -18.83 28.34 9.43
N VAL A 359 -18.28 27.91 8.29
CA VAL A 359 -18.79 28.30 6.97
C VAL A 359 -19.39 27.07 6.30
N ALA A 360 -20.68 27.18 5.97
CA ALA A 360 -21.52 26.15 5.35
C ALA A 360 -21.09 25.82 3.90
N PRO A 361 -21.43 24.62 3.36
CA PRO A 361 -20.79 24.00 2.19
C PRO A 361 -21.16 24.58 0.81
N GLY A 362 -21.71 25.79 0.74
CA GLY A 362 -22.17 26.42 -0.51
C GLY A 362 -21.07 26.76 -1.53
N PRO A 363 -19.90 27.31 -1.14
CA PRO A 363 -18.91 27.79 -2.12
C PRO A 363 -18.17 26.68 -2.87
N ILE A 364 -17.98 25.53 -2.23
CA ILE A 364 -17.22 24.39 -2.75
C ILE A 364 -17.98 23.70 -3.90
N ILE A 365 -19.30 23.51 -3.72
CA ILE A 365 -20.17 22.89 -4.72
C ILE A 365 -20.38 23.83 -5.91
N ALA A 366 -20.52 25.14 -5.67
CA ALA A 366 -20.67 26.14 -6.72
C ALA A 366 -19.41 26.27 -7.60
N ALA A 367 -18.21 26.18 -7.02
CA ALA A 367 -16.95 26.24 -7.76
C ALA A 367 -16.72 24.98 -8.62
N ALA A 368 -17.08 23.80 -8.11
CA ALA A 368 -16.98 22.54 -8.84
C ALA A 368 -17.93 22.49 -10.04
N LEU A 369 -19.19 22.93 -9.87
CA LEU A 369 -20.19 22.98 -10.96
C LEU A 369 -19.83 23.99 -12.05
N LYS A 370 -19.22 25.12 -11.68
CA LYS A 370 -18.78 26.16 -12.62
C LYS A 370 -17.53 25.72 -13.42
N ALA A 371 -16.61 24.99 -12.80
CA ALA A 371 -15.44 24.42 -13.48
C ALA A 371 -15.80 23.29 -14.45
N ALA A 372 -16.92 22.60 -14.24
CA ALA A 372 -17.45 21.55 -15.11
C ALA A 372 -18.35 22.06 -16.25
N GLY A 373 -18.63 23.37 -16.34
CA GLY A 373 -19.43 23.97 -17.41
C GLY A 373 -20.94 23.69 -17.34
N LEU A 374 -21.45 23.26 -16.18
CA LEU A 374 -22.83 22.79 -16.00
C LEU A 374 -23.81 23.88 -15.52
N THR A 375 -23.33 25.11 -15.31
CA THR A 375 -24.17 26.30 -15.14
C THR A 375 -23.62 27.46 -15.98
N GLN A 376 -24.50 28.18 -16.68
CA GLN A 376 -24.15 29.47 -17.29
C GLN A 376 -24.56 30.61 -16.36
N SER A 377 -23.79 31.70 -16.49
CA SER A 377 -23.63 32.86 -15.59
C SER A 377 -24.85 33.33 -14.81
#